data_AF-A0A651DBE1-F1
#
_entry.id   AF-A0A651DBE1-F1
#
_cell.length_a   1.000
_cell.length_b   1.000
_cell.length_c   1.000
_cell.angle_alpha   90.00
_cell.angle_beta   90.00
_cell.angle_gamma   90.00
#
_symmetry.space_group_name_H-M   'P 1'
#
loop_
_entity.id
_entity.type
_entity.pdbx_description
1 polymer ?
#
loop_
_entity_poly.entity_id
_entity_poly.type
_entity_poly.pdbx_seq_one_letter_code
_entity_poly.pdbx_strand_id
1 'polypeptide(L)'
;MFSLEGEQVATIMAPPSEGTVLNMISEISFGEPLRAEPFADGWVFETYSAGQITSPAGLWRGRLVATQDGGSEFDTLIQYDSLRLDEIPDGSQIFAQAPLWSVCMGRTIKVLNPMDSAIVSIDSEGNSEHLQIPLNVRRLDDEVVRRYAELRLDYEIREADLELLPADRERLQRMAFEDMRTQSPDVLPPTRMLCDPDGRLWVAQFGLESGIRGFGTLWDVYDKDRRVATITFPERVLPLFIQGQEIVSVWEDEFDVQHLVRSANPLADGG
;
A
#
# COMPACT_ATOMS: atom_id res chain seq x y z
N MET A 1 14.24 23.89 -46.83
CA MET A 1 13.74 22.57 -47.24
C MET A 1 14.72 21.57 -46.65
N PHE A 2 14.45 21.10 -45.44
CA PHE A 2 15.32 20.17 -44.70
C PHE A 2 14.72 18.77 -44.80
N SER A 3 15.52 17.83 -45.28
CA SER A 3 15.21 16.41 -45.38
C SER A 3 15.43 15.77 -44.01
N LEU A 4 14.40 15.14 -43.45
CA LEU A 4 14.52 14.27 -42.29
C LEU A 4 14.92 12.88 -42.81
N GLU A 5 16.19 12.51 -42.61
CA GLU A 5 16.63 11.12 -42.76
C GLU A 5 16.14 10.29 -41.56
N GLY A 6 15.74 9.06 -41.87
CA GLY A 6 14.93 8.19 -41.02
C GLY A 6 15.63 7.73 -39.75
N GLU A 7 14.92 7.89 -38.65
CA GLU A 7 15.21 7.27 -37.38
C GLU A 7 14.75 5.80 -37.45
N GLN A 8 15.70 4.86 -37.36
CA GLN A 8 15.39 3.45 -37.21
C GLN A 8 14.75 3.23 -35.83
N VAL A 9 13.46 2.92 -35.82
CA VAL A 9 12.78 2.40 -34.64
C VAL A 9 13.28 0.98 -34.41
N ALA A 10 14.20 0.80 -33.47
CA ALA A 10 14.59 -0.51 -32.98
C ALA A 10 13.40 -1.12 -32.21
N THR A 11 12.69 -2.06 -32.85
CA THR A 11 11.73 -2.91 -32.15
C THR A 11 12.53 -3.93 -31.34
N ILE A 12 12.60 -3.72 -30.03
CA ILE A 12 13.18 -4.70 -29.10
C ILE A 12 12.13 -5.81 -28.91
N MET A 13 12.18 -6.85 -29.72
CA MET A 13 11.55 -8.12 -29.38
C MET A 13 12.50 -8.88 -28.45
N ALA A 14 12.35 -8.64 -27.15
CA ALA A 14 12.95 -9.52 -26.15
C ALA A 14 12.18 -10.86 -26.17
N PRO A 15 12.87 -12.02 -26.26
CA PRO A 15 12.20 -13.29 -26.03
C PRO A 15 11.66 -13.31 -24.59
N PRO A 16 10.48 -13.91 -24.35
CA PRO A 16 9.93 -14.03 -22.99
C PRO A 16 10.94 -14.80 -22.15
N SER A 17 11.65 -14.09 -21.26
CA SER A 17 12.51 -14.73 -20.28
C SER A 17 11.64 -15.46 -19.27
N GLU A 18 12.09 -16.64 -18.87
CA GLU A 18 11.39 -17.59 -18.00
C GLU A 18 11.08 -16.97 -16.63
N GLY A 19 9.86 -16.42 -16.53
CA GLY A 19 9.14 -15.99 -15.33
C GLY A 19 7.71 -15.74 -15.79
N THR A 20 6.71 -16.46 -15.27
CA THR A 20 5.42 -16.68 -15.98
C THR A 20 4.39 -15.55 -15.81
N VAL A 21 4.89 -14.33 -15.78
CA VAL A 21 4.17 -13.07 -15.67
C VAL A 21 5.10 -12.07 -16.35
N LEU A 22 4.61 -11.31 -17.34
CA LEU A 22 5.47 -10.43 -18.14
C LEU A 22 6.20 -9.50 -17.17
N ASN A 23 7.54 -9.55 -17.21
CA ASN A 23 8.49 -9.00 -16.23
C ASN A 23 8.42 -7.46 -16.02
N MET A 24 7.35 -6.79 -16.46
CA MET A 24 7.19 -5.34 -16.49
C MET A 24 6.66 -4.74 -15.18
N ILE A 25 6.42 -5.52 -14.13
CA ILE A 25 6.07 -4.94 -12.83
C ILE A 25 6.80 -5.68 -11.71
N SER A 26 8.09 -5.34 -11.60
CA SER A 26 8.83 -5.26 -10.34
C SER A 26 8.34 -4.11 -9.43
N GLU A 27 7.22 -3.45 -9.77
CA GLU A 27 6.72 -2.22 -9.13
C GLU A 27 5.25 -2.32 -8.69
N ILE A 28 4.83 -3.42 -8.04
CA ILE A 28 3.65 -3.31 -7.16
C ILE A 28 4.19 -3.08 -5.76
N SER A 29 4.40 -1.80 -5.43
CA SER A 29 4.62 -1.38 -4.06
C SER A 29 3.28 -1.54 -3.31
N PHE A 30 3.27 -2.38 -2.28
CA PHE A 30 2.16 -2.44 -1.33
C PHE A 30 2.29 -1.26 -0.37
N GLY A 31 1.22 -0.47 -0.25
CA GLY A 31 1.20 0.82 0.45
C GLY A 31 0.77 1.97 -0.47
N GLU A 32 0.80 3.20 0.04
CA GLU A 32 0.61 4.42 -0.76
C GLU A 32 1.97 5.05 -1.04
N PRO A 33 2.69 4.61 -2.10
CA PRO A 33 3.98 5.22 -2.43
C PRO A 33 3.76 6.70 -2.74
N LEU A 34 4.62 7.56 -2.17
CA LEU A 34 4.60 9.03 -2.36
C LEU A 34 3.45 9.76 -1.65
N ARG A 35 3.19 9.42 -0.38
CA ARG A 35 2.34 10.22 0.50
C ARG A 35 3.15 11.30 1.22
N ALA A 36 2.61 12.52 1.27
CA ALA A 36 3.08 13.60 2.13
C ALA A 36 1.94 14.08 3.02
N GLU A 37 2.21 14.31 4.30
CA GLU A 37 1.23 14.79 5.26
C GLU A 37 1.76 15.99 6.04
N PRO A 38 0.90 16.95 6.40
CA PRO A 38 1.30 18.06 7.25
C PRO A 38 1.69 17.55 8.64
N PHE A 39 2.85 17.99 9.15
CA PHE A 39 3.39 17.60 10.45
C PHE A 39 4.13 18.79 11.09
N ALA A 40 3.69 19.19 12.28
CA ALA A 40 4.11 20.40 12.97
C ALA A 40 4.07 21.62 12.02
N ASP A 41 5.20 22.29 11.82
CA ASP A 41 5.35 23.46 10.96
C ASP A 41 5.89 23.09 9.56
N GLY A 42 5.56 21.90 9.07
CA GLY A 42 5.99 21.45 7.75
C GLY A 42 5.32 20.15 7.32
N TRP A 43 6.12 19.23 6.76
CA TRP A 43 5.60 18.02 6.12
C TRP A 43 6.42 16.80 6.51
N VAL A 44 5.76 15.65 6.58
CA VAL A 44 6.41 14.35 6.61
C VAL A 44 6.14 13.61 5.31
N PHE A 45 7.14 12.90 4.81
CA PHE A 45 6.98 12.01 3.68
C PHE A 45 7.97 10.85 3.78
N GLU A 46 7.67 9.81 3.02
CA GLU A 46 8.48 8.61 2.95
C GLU A 46 9.52 8.72 1.84
N THR A 47 10.74 8.26 2.12
CA THR A 47 11.83 8.24 1.14
C THR A 47 12.49 6.89 1.03
N TYR A 48 12.87 6.55 -0.20
CA TYR A 48 13.62 5.36 -0.56
C TYR A 48 14.84 5.77 -1.39
N SER A 49 15.93 5.02 -1.26
CA SER A 49 17.03 5.14 -2.23
C SER A 49 16.62 4.51 -3.56
N ALA A 50 17.24 4.97 -4.66
CA ALA A 50 16.95 4.47 -6.00
C ALA A 50 17.03 2.93 -6.07
N GLY A 51 16.02 2.30 -6.68
CA GLY A 51 15.94 0.85 -6.87
C GLY A 51 15.50 0.04 -5.65
N GLN A 52 15.25 0.65 -4.48
CA GLN A 52 14.85 -0.09 -3.29
C GLN A 52 13.40 -0.58 -3.34
N ILE A 53 12.48 0.10 -4.01
CA ILE A 53 11.06 -0.29 -4.08
C ILE A 53 10.77 -1.46 -5.04
N THR A 54 11.79 -2.16 -5.50
CA THR A 54 11.70 -3.26 -6.48
C THR A 54 11.46 -4.64 -5.86
N SER A 55 11.44 -4.72 -4.52
CA SER A 55 11.19 -5.97 -3.78
C SER A 55 10.53 -5.68 -2.42
N PRO A 56 9.78 -6.64 -1.85
CA PRO A 56 9.24 -6.56 -0.49
C PRO A 56 10.29 -6.17 0.56
N ALA A 57 11.46 -6.79 0.50
CA ALA A 57 12.56 -6.52 1.43
C ALA A 57 13.08 -5.08 1.33
N GLY A 58 12.97 -4.45 0.16
CA GLY A 58 13.40 -3.08 -0.05
C GLY A 58 12.44 -2.03 0.50
N LEU A 59 11.16 -2.36 0.71
CA LEU A 59 10.20 -1.48 1.41
C LEU A 59 10.61 -1.23 2.88
N TRP A 60 11.39 -2.13 3.47
CA TRP A 60 11.96 -1.98 4.82
C TRP A 60 13.25 -1.16 4.87
N ARG A 61 13.77 -0.71 3.73
CA ARG A 61 14.94 0.18 3.66
C ARG A 61 14.54 1.66 3.54
N GLY A 62 13.24 1.94 3.54
CA GLY A 62 12.70 3.28 3.57
C GLY A 62 12.91 3.98 4.90
N ARG A 63 12.64 5.28 4.89
CA ARG A 63 12.66 6.13 6.09
C ARG A 63 11.59 7.22 5.98
N LEU A 64 11.05 7.62 7.12
CA LEU A 64 10.24 8.83 7.22
C LEU A 64 11.14 10.02 7.53
N VAL A 65 10.93 11.08 6.77
CA VAL A 65 11.64 12.35 6.95
C VAL A 65 10.62 13.47 7.17
N ALA A 66 10.92 14.35 8.11
CA ALA A 66 10.23 15.62 8.27
C ALA A 66 11.01 16.73 7.57
N THR A 67 10.30 17.69 7.01
CA THR A 67 10.82 18.97 6.53
C THR A 67 10.16 20.09 7.31
N GLN A 68 10.92 21.14 7.62
CA GLN A 68 10.39 22.40 8.15
C GLN A 68 9.95 23.33 7.00
N ASP A 69 9.06 24.28 7.29
CA ASP A 69 8.65 25.33 6.35
C ASP A 69 9.89 26.06 5.78
N GLY A 70 10.13 25.88 4.47
CA GLY A 70 11.31 26.41 3.77
C GLY A 70 12.18 25.36 3.06
N GLY A 71 11.96 24.06 3.33
CA GLY A 71 12.39 22.94 2.49
C GLY A 71 13.89 22.64 2.43
N SER A 72 14.71 23.21 3.31
CA SER A 72 16.17 23.07 3.24
C SER A 72 16.77 21.98 4.15
N GLU A 73 16.04 21.52 5.18
CA GLU A 73 16.54 20.51 6.12
C GLU A 73 15.55 19.36 6.26
N PHE A 74 16.08 18.13 6.20
CA PHE A 74 15.33 16.89 6.38
C PHE A 74 15.78 16.20 7.65
N ASP A 75 14.89 16.16 8.64
CA ASP A 75 15.10 15.40 9.86
C ASP A 75 14.58 13.98 9.65
N THR A 76 15.45 12.99 9.82
CA THR A 76 15.02 11.58 9.79
C THR A 76 14.28 11.27 11.08
N LEU A 77 13.00 10.96 10.98
CA LEU A 77 12.15 10.64 12.12
C LEU A 77 12.30 9.17 12.50
N ILE A 78 12.28 8.29 11.49
CA ILE A 78 12.50 6.86 11.68
C ILE A 78 13.06 6.23 10.42
N GLN A 79 13.99 5.28 10.59
CA GLN A 79 14.40 4.35 9.55
C GLN A 79 13.64 3.04 9.78
N TYR A 80 13.02 2.47 8.76
CA TYR A 80 12.17 1.30 8.97
C TYR A 80 12.95 0.05 9.36
N ASP A 81 14.23 0.00 9.06
CA ASP A 81 15.08 -1.09 9.50
C ASP A 81 15.25 -1.14 11.04
N SER A 82 15.12 -0.01 11.73
CA SER A 82 15.16 0.06 13.19
C SER A 82 13.90 -0.46 13.88
N LEU A 83 12.79 -0.61 13.14
CA LEU A 83 11.55 -1.20 13.64
C LEU A 83 11.57 -2.73 13.70
N ARG A 84 12.65 -3.36 13.23
CA ARG A 84 12.68 -4.79 12.95
C ARG A 84 13.23 -5.58 14.13
N LEU A 85 12.56 -6.70 14.44
CA LEU A 85 12.98 -7.69 15.45
C LEU A 85 13.76 -8.86 14.83
N ASP A 86 14.68 -8.60 13.88
CA ASP A 86 15.67 -9.55 13.33
C ASP A 86 15.39 -10.24 11.98
N GLU A 87 14.14 -10.40 11.49
CA GLU A 87 13.88 -11.05 10.19
C GLU A 87 13.65 -10.05 9.03
N ILE A 88 14.32 -10.28 7.89
CA ILE A 88 14.00 -9.60 6.62
C ILE A 88 12.87 -10.41 5.99
N PRO A 89 11.72 -9.80 5.63
CA PRO A 89 10.72 -10.50 4.83
C PRO A 89 11.39 -11.09 3.60
N ASP A 90 11.05 -12.34 3.28
CA ASP A 90 11.56 -12.99 2.09
C ASP A 90 11.24 -12.12 0.87
N GLY A 91 12.30 -11.64 0.21
CA GLY A 91 12.19 -10.74 -0.94
C GLY A 91 11.53 -11.38 -2.15
N SER A 92 11.27 -12.69 -2.11
CA SER A 92 10.51 -13.42 -3.13
C SER A 92 9.00 -13.37 -2.91
N GLN A 93 8.50 -12.83 -1.80
CA GLN A 93 7.06 -12.85 -1.52
C GLN A 93 6.25 -11.91 -2.41
N ILE A 94 5.09 -12.37 -2.87
CA ILE A 94 4.21 -11.55 -3.73
C ILE A 94 3.37 -10.53 -2.95
N PHE A 95 3.23 -10.68 -1.64
CA PHE A 95 2.53 -9.72 -0.77
C PHE A 95 3.50 -9.21 0.29
N ALA A 96 3.87 -7.94 0.20
CA ALA A 96 4.84 -7.33 1.11
C ALA A 96 4.16 -6.78 2.37
N GLN A 97 4.67 -7.16 3.54
CA GLN A 97 4.32 -6.54 4.81
C GLN A 97 5.13 -5.26 5.00
N ALA A 98 4.71 -4.16 4.37
CA ALA A 98 5.39 -2.86 4.47
C ALA A 98 4.97 -2.10 5.74
N PRO A 99 5.88 -1.35 6.38
CA PRO A 99 5.50 -0.40 7.42
C PRO A 99 4.43 0.58 6.92
N LEU A 100 3.40 0.81 7.74
CA LEU A 100 2.36 1.78 7.43
C LEU A 100 2.50 2.98 8.36
N TRP A 101 2.20 4.18 7.88
CA TRP A 101 2.31 5.39 8.69
C TRP A 101 1.16 6.37 8.45
N SER A 102 0.89 7.22 9.43
CA SER A 102 -0.04 8.35 9.31
C SER A 102 0.28 9.43 10.34
N VAL A 103 -0.05 10.69 10.02
CA VAL A 103 -0.01 11.78 11.01
C VAL A 103 -1.34 11.91 11.77
N CYS A 104 -1.26 11.94 13.09
CA CYS A 104 -2.34 12.21 14.03
C CYS A 104 -2.28 13.68 14.49
N MET A 105 -3.41 14.38 14.34
CA MET A 105 -3.61 15.76 14.79
C MET A 105 -2.50 16.75 14.36
N GLY A 106 -1.80 16.45 13.26
CA GLY A 106 -0.68 17.25 12.76
C GLY A 106 0.56 17.29 13.66
N ARG A 107 0.66 16.48 14.72
CA ARG A 107 1.74 16.60 15.72
C ARG A 107 2.36 15.28 16.17
N THR A 108 1.73 14.17 15.85
CA THR A 108 2.24 12.85 16.20
C THR A 108 2.20 11.98 14.97
N ILE A 109 3.31 11.35 14.62
CA ILE A 109 3.35 10.32 13.59
C ILE A 109 3.17 8.98 14.27
N LYS A 110 2.33 8.12 13.70
CA LYS A 110 2.24 6.73 14.11
C LYS A 110 2.76 5.87 12.98
N VAL A 111 3.62 4.91 13.30
CA VAL A 111 4.18 3.94 12.36
C VAL A 111 3.87 2.55 12.86
N LEU A 112 3.12 1.79 12.07
CA LEU A 112 2.75 0.40 12.32
C LEU A 112 3.76 -0.52 11.66
N ASN A 113 4.39 -1.38 12.46
CA ASN A 113 5.05 -2.58 12.00
C ASN A 113 3.99 -3.69 11.85
N PRO A 114 3.66 -4.11 10.61
CA PRO A 114 2.64 -5.14 10.38
C PRO A 114 3.05 -6.54 10.82
N MET A 115 4.35 -6.82 11.01
CA MET A 115 4.84 -8.17 11.33
C MET A 115 4.64 -8.54 12.80
N ASP A 116 4.81 -7.58 13.70
CA ASP A 116 4.67 -7.77 15.14
C ASP A 116 3.51 -6.97 15.76
N SER A 117 2.77 -6.22 14.93
CA SER A 117 1.67 -5.35 15.36
C SER A 117 2.08 -4.21 16.30
N ALA A 118 3.37 -3.86 16.32
CA ALA A 118 3.88 -2.72 17.08
C ALA A 118 3.53 -1.40 16.39
N ILE A 119 3.17 -0.40 17.18
CA ILE A 119 3.08 0.99 16.76
C ILE A 119 4.16 1.77 17.49
N VAL A 120 4.94 2.53 16.72
CA VAL A 120 5.81 3.58 17.23
C VAL A 120 5.12 4.92 16.99
N SER A 121 4.83 5.63 18.07
CA SER A 121 4.33 7.01 18.04
C SER A 121 5.48 7.97 18.25
N ILE A 122 5.67 8.93 17.35
CA ILE A 122 6.74 9.94 17.41
C ILE A 122 6.07 11.31 17.45
N ASP A 123 6.30 12.09 18.50
CA ASP A 123 5.77 13.45 18.59
C ASP A 123 6.68 14.48 17.90
N SER A 124 6.21 15.73 17.82
CA SER A 124 6.97 16.84 17.23
C SER A 124 8.24 17.23 17.99
N GLU A 125 8.42 16.74 19.22
CA GLU A 125 9.63 16.96 20.04
C GLU A 125 10.64 15.81 19.86
N GLY A 126 10.28 14.77 19.09
CA GLY A 126 11.10 13.58 18.86
C GLY A 126 10.99 12.52 19.96
N ASN A 127 10.06 12.67 20.91
CA ASN A 127 9.80 11.62 21.88
C ASN A 127 9.09 10.45 21.20
N SER A 128 9.42 9.24 21.61
CA SER A 128 8.82 8.02 21.09
C SER A 128 8.10 7.20 22.16
N GLU A 129 6.94 6.67 21.80
CA GLU A 129 6.17 5.73 22.59
C GLU A 129 5.90 4.47 21.76
N HIS A 130 5.97 3.31 22.41
CA HIS A 130 5.69 2.02 21.79
C HIS A 130 4.40 1.43 22.33
N LEU A 131 3.58 0.93 21.43
CA LEU A 131 2.29 0.33 21.74
C LEU A 131 2.12 -0.95 20.93
N GLN A 132 1.44 -1.94 21.49
CA GLN A 132 1.04 -3.14 20.78
C GLN A 132 -0.46 -3.09 20.51
N ILE A 133 -0.87 -3.40 19.28
CA ILE A 133 -2.29 -3.51 18.92
C ILE A 133 -2.65 -4.94 18.55
N PRO A 134 -3.90 -5.36 18.78
CA PRO A 134 -4.41 -6.65 18.34
C PRO A 134 -4.75 -6.59 16.85
N LEU A 135 -3.74 -6.43 15.99
CA LEU A 135 -3.94 -6.33 14.54
C LEU A 135 -4.68 -7.58 14.04
N ASN A 136 -5.78 -7.37 13.34
CA ASN A 136 -6.56 -8.46 12.78
C ASN A 136 -5.91 -8.98 11.50
N VAL A 137 -4.99 -9.93 11.65
CA VAL A 137 -4.29 -10.53 10.52
C VAL A 137 -5.11 -11.69 9.95
N ARG A 138 -5.51 -11.58 8.68
CA ARG A 138 -6.22 -12.64 7.97
C ARG A 138 -5.24 -13.61 7.32
N ARG A 139 -5.55 -14.90 7.35
CA ARG A 139 -4.78 -15.89 6.58
C ARG A 139 -5.01 -15.68 5.09
N LEU A 140 -3.95 -15.87 4.33
CA LEU A 140 -4.02 -15.93 2.88
C LEU A 140 -4.49 -17.33 2.47
N ASP A 141 -5.59 -17.40 1.72
CA ASP A 141 -6.11 -18.64 1.16
C ASP A 141 -5.87 -18.73 -0.36
N ASP A 142 -5.99 -19.95 -0.89
CA ASP A 142 -5.79 -20.23 -2.32
C ASP A 142 -6.77 -19.44 -3.21
N GLU A 143 -7.95 -19.06 -2.71
CA GLU A 143 -8.95 -18.31 -3.47
C GLU A 143 -8.46 -16.88 -3.72
N VAL A 144 -7.93 -16.22 -2.70
CA VAL A 144 -7.34 -14.88 -2.81
C VAL A 144 -6.11 -14.92 -3.73
N VAL A 145 -5.23 -15.92 -3.60
CA VAL A 145 -4.06 -16.07 -4.48
C VAL A 145 -4.50 -16.25 -5.93
N ARG A 146 -5.50 -17.10 -6.18
CA ARG A 146 -6.03 -17.32 -7.53
C ARG A 146 -6.63 -16.04 -8.12
N ARG A 147 -7.49 -15.36 -7.36
CA ARG A 147 -8.12 -14.11 -7.81
C ARG A 147 -7.07 -13.05 -8.09
N TYR A 148 -6.03 -12.96 -7.26
CA TYR A 148 -4.92 -12.04 -7.50
C TYR A 148 -4.17 -12.39 -8.79
N ALA A 149 -3.86 -13.67 -9.02
CA ALA A 149 -3.22 -14.14 -10.26
C ALA A 149 -4.04 -13.80 -11.51
N GLU A 150 -5.36 -14.00 -11.45
CA GLU A 150 -6.29 -13.65 -12.53
C GLU A 150 -6.29 -12.15 -12.82
N LEU A 151 -6.48 -11.32 -11.79
CA LEU A 151 -6.50 -9.86 -11.94
C LEU A 151 -5.15 -9.31 -12.43
N ARG A 152 -4.04 -9.90 -11.97
CA ARG A 152 -2.68 -9.55 -12.39
C ARG A 152 -2.47 -9.86 -13.87
N LEU A 153 -2.85 -11.05 -14.31
CA LEU A 153 -2.74 -11.42 -15.72
C LEU A 153 -3.60 -10.52 -16.61
N ASP A 154 -4.83 -10.22 -16.18
CA ASP A 154 -5.74 -9.35 -16.94
C ASP A 154 -5.21 -7.92 -17.06
N TYR A 155 -4.52 -7.44 -16.02
CA TYR A 155 -3.80 -6.17 -16.07
C TYR A 155 -2.69 -6.21 -17.12
N GLU A 156 -1.85 -7.25 -17.12
CA GLU A 156 -0.71 -7.36 -18.04
C GLU A 156 -1.13 -7.55 -19.50
N ILE A 157 -2.15 -8.36 -19.77
CA ILE A 157 -2.69 -8.53 -21.12
C ILE A 157 -3.14 -7.19 -21.69
N ARG A 158 -3.83 -6.38 -20.88
CA ARG A 158 -4.35 -5.07 -21.28
C ARG A 158 -3.24 -4.04 -21.49
N GLU A 159 -2.27 -3.97 -20.59
CA GLU A 159 -1.10 -3.07 -20.72
C GLU A 159 -0.27 -3.38 -21.96
N ALA A 160 -0.11 -4.67 -22.27
CA ALA A 160 0.66 -5.12 -23.42
C ALA A 160 -0.15 -5.15 -24.73
N ASP A 161 -1.44 -4.73 -24.71
CA ASP A 161 -2.37 -4.78 -25.84
C ASP A 161 -2.40 -6.16 -26.54
N LEU A 162 -2.42 -7.22 -25.73
CA LEU A 162 -2.36 -8.60 -26.21
C LEU A 162 -3.75 -9.20 -26.38
N GLU A 163 -4.00 -9.81 -27.55
CA GLU A 163 -5.14 -10.69 -27.73
C GLU A 163 -4.71 -12.14 -27.50
N LEU A 164 -5.18 -12.73 -26.40
CA LEU A 164 -4.94 -14.14 -26.10
C LEU A 164 -6.14 -15.00 -26.45
N LEU A 165 -5.87 -16.18 -27.03
CA LEU A 165 -6.90 -17.21 -27.16
C LEU A 165 -7.33 -17.69 -25.77
N PRO A 166 -8.61 -18.10 -25.57
CA PRO A 166 -9.10 -18.55 -24.27
C PRO A 166 -8.26 -19.65 -23.62
N ALA A 167 -7.78 -20.62 -24.41
CA ALA A 167 -6.95 -21.72 -23.92
C ALA A 167 -5.56 -21.24 -23.43
N ASP A 168 -4.99 -20.22 -24.07
CA ASP A 168 -3.72 -19.63 -23.65
C ASP A 168 -3.88 -18.83 -22.37
N ARG A 169 -4.97 -18.06 -22.25
CA ARG A 169 -5.30 -17.34 -21.02
C ARG A 169 -5.46 -18.30 -19.84
N GLU A 170 -6.25 -19.38 -19.99
CA GLU A 170 -6.45 -20.37 -18.94
C GLU A 170 -5.12 -21.06 -18.53
N ARG A 171 -4.26 -21.35 -19.52
CA ARG A 171 -2.92 -21.91 -19.25
C ARG A 171 -2.06 -20.93 -18.45
N LEU A 172 -2.01 -19.66 -18.83
CA LEU A 172 -1.24 -18.64 -18.13
C LEU A 172 -1.79 -18.39 -16.72
N GLN A 173 -3.11 -18.34 -16.53
CA GLN A 173 -3.73 -18.20 -15.20
C GLN A 173 -3.32 -19.33 -14.26
N ARG A 174 -3.35 -20.59 -14.74
CA ARG A 174 -2.89 -21.73 -13.93
C ARG A 174 -1.42 -21.61 -13.54
N MET A 175 -0.55 -21.25 -14.50
CA MET A 175 0.87 -21.12 -14.21
C MET A 175 1.15 -19.97 -13.23
N ALA A 176 0.47 -18.82 -13.40
CA ALA A 176 0.59 -17.69 -12.49
C ALA A 176 0.12 -18.05 -11.08
N PHE A 177 -1.00 -18.78 -10.94
CA PHE A 177 -1.48 -19.25 -9.64
C PHE A 177 -0.48 -20.17 -8.94
N GLU A 178 0.06 -21.17 -9.63
CA GLU A 178 1.03 -22.11 -9.05
C GLU A 178 2.31 -21.38 -8.62
N ASP A 179 2.80 -20.45 -9.42
CA ASP A 179 3.97 -19.62 -9.09
C ASP A 179 3.70 -18.76 -7.84
N MET A 180 2.61 -18.00 -7.86
CA MET A 180 2.20 -17.12 -6.77
C MET A 180 1.92 -17.86 -5.46
N ARG A 181 1.34 -19.05 -5.52
CA ARG A 181 1.06 -19.87 -4.33
C ARG A 181 2.34 -20.24 -3.59
N THR A 182 3.43 -20.51 -4.30
CA THR A 182 4.72 -20.82 -3.66
C THR A 182 5.41 -19.59 -3.07
N GLN A 183 5.07 -18.40 -3.56
CA GLN A 183 5.64 -17.12 -3.14
C GLN A 183 4.70 -16.34 -2.20
N SER A 184 3.57 -16.91 -1.79
CA SER A 184 2.60 -16.25 -0.94
C SER A 184 3.00 -16.35 0.54
N PRO A 185 2.97 -15.25 1.33
CA PRO A 185 3.04 -15.35 2.78
C PRO A 185 1.83 -16.10 3.36
N ASP A 186 1.92 -16.57 4.60
CA ASP A 186 0.79 -17.23 5.28
C ASP A 186 -0.37 -16.27 5.60
N VAL A 187 -0.08 -14.97 5.63
CA VAL A 187 -0.98 -13.93 6.10
C VAL A 187 -1.02 -12.73 5.16
N LEU A 188 -2.20 -12.12 5.06
CA LEU A 188 -2.42 -10.92 4.27
C LEU A 188 -1.92 -9.67 5.01
N PRO A 189 -1.08 -8.82 4.36
CA PRO A 189 -0.60 -7.59 4.97
C PRO A 189 -1.72 -6.53 5.05
N PRO A 190 -1.76 -5.66 6.06
CA PRO A 190 -2.56 -4.44 5.95
C PRO A 190 -2.02 -3.55 4.84
N THR A 191 -2.88 -2.72 4.24
CA THR A 191 -2.53 -1.98 3.01
C THR A 191 -2.51 -0.47 3.15
N ARG A 192 -3.15 0.08 4.19
CA ARG A 192 -3.18 1.53 4.44
C ARG A 192 -3.44 1.82 5.91
N MET A 193 -2.96 2.98 6.37
CA MET A 193 -3.27 3.52 7.69
C MET A 193 -3.67 4.99 7.61
N LEU A 194 -4.71 5.37 8.36
CA LEU A 194 -5.14 6.74 8.58
C LEU A 194 -5.23 7.01 10.08
N CYS A 195 -5.14 8.28 10.48
CA CYS A 195 -5.42 8.72 11.83
C CYS A 195 -6.57 9.71 11.85
N ASP A 196 -7.49 9.56 12.80
CA ASP A 196 -8.57 10.51 13.00
C ASP A 196 -8.21 11.60 14.03
N PRO A 197 -9.05 12.64 14.19
CA PRO A 197 -8.75 13.74 15.11
C PRO A 197 -8.76 13.36 16.60
N ASP A 198 -9.30 12.21 16.97
CA ASP A 198 -9.25 11.69 18.34
C ASP A 198 -7.98 10.85 18.58
N GLY A 199 -7.12 10.70 17.56
CA GLY A 199 -5.89 9.95 17.61
C GLY A 199 -6.08 8.44 17.41
N ARG A 200 -7.27 8.02 16.97
CA ARG A 200 -7.55 6.61 16.67
C ARG A 200 -6.94 6.25 15.33
N LEU A 201 -6.41 5.03 15.25
CA LEU A 201 -5.80 4.49 14.06
C LEU A 201 -6.81 3.68 13.27
N TRP A 202 -6.90 3.97 11.98
CA TRP A 202 -7.73 3.26 11.03
C TRP A 202 -6.80 2.48 10.10
N VAL A 203 -6.86 1.15 10.14
CA VAL A 203 -5.99 0.27 9.35
C VAL A 203 -6.84 -0.49 8.35
N ALA A 204 -6.54 -0.31 7.06
CA ALA A 204 -7.20 -1.03 5.99
C ALA A 204 -6.71 -2.47 5.93
N GLN A 205 -7.65 -3.41 5.92
CA GLN A 205 -7.37 -4.80 5.62
C GLN A 205 -7.11 -4.96 4.12
N PHE A 206 -6.27 -5.94 3.76
CA PHE A 206 -6.14 -6.34 2.37
C PHE A 206 -7.47 -6.84 1.81
N GLY A 207 -7.78 -6.40 0.59
CA GLY A 207 -8.93 -6.89 -0.16
C GLY A 207 -8.82 -6.57 -1.64
N LEU A 208 -9.31 -7.50 -2.48
CA LEU A 208 -9.24 -7.40 -3.95
C LEU A 208 -10.52 -6.85 -4.57
N GLU A 209 -11.46 -6.37 -3.74
CA GLU A 209 -12.74 -5.81 -4.18
C GLU A 209 -12.54 -4.56 -5.03
N SER A 210 -11.54 -3.75 -4.71
CA SER A 210 -11.20 -2.51 -5.42
C SER A 210 -10.06 -2.67 -6.45
N GLY A 211 -9.58 -3.90 -6.70
CA GLY A 211 -8.55 -4.21 -7.69
C GLY A 211 -7.23 -4.75 -7.11
N ILE A 212 -6.22 -4.87 -7.98
CA ILE A 212 -4.94 -5.56 -7.69
C ILE A 212 -4.10 -4.92 -6.57
N ARG A 213 -4.34 -3.65 -6.25
CA ARG A 213 -3.59 -2.93 -5.21
C ARG A 213 -3.90 -3.40 -3.79
N GLY A 214 -4.98 -4.16 -3.59
CA GLY A 214 -5.31 -4.70 -2.28
C GLY A 214 -6.01 -3.71 -1.33
N PHE A 215 -6.53 -2.59 -1.85
CA PHE A 215 -7.30 -1.61 -1.06
C PHE A 215 -8.68 -2.18 -0.70
N GLY A 216 -8.71 -2.97 0.37
CA GLY A 216 -9.92 -3.61 0.85
C GLY A 216 -10.95 -2.61 1.38
N THR A 217 -12.19 -3.08 1.42
CA THR A 217 -13.33 -2.30 1.93
C THR A 217 -13.40 -2.28 3.46
N LEU A 218 -12.70 -3.19 4.13
CA LEU A 218 -12.72 -3.34 5.58
C LEU A 218 -11.59 -2.55 6.26
N TRP A 219 -11.97 -1.76 7.25
CA TRP A 219 -11.07 -0.93 8.05
C TRP A 219 -11.28 -1.23 9.53
N ASP A 220 -10.22 -1.69 10.21
CA ASP A 220 -10.25 -1.82 11.66
C ASP A 220 -9.82 -0.51 12.31
N VAL A 221 -10.56 -0.08 13.33
CA VAL A 221 -10.26 1.13 14.10
C VAL A 221 -9.74 0.77 15.48
N TYR A 222 -8.59 1.32 15.83
CA TYR A 222 -7.89 1.08 17.09
C TYR A 222 -7.81 2.37 17.90
N ASP A 223 -8.17 2.27 19.18
CA ASP A 223 -7.97 3.31 20.18
C ASP A 223 -7.03 2.72 21.23
N LYS A 224 -5.79 3.23 21.28
CA LYS A 224 -4.70 2.64 22.08
C LYS A 224 -4.50 1.16 21.72
N ASP A 225 -4.43 0.28 22.70
CA ASP A 225 -4.13 -1.15 22.60
C ASP A 225 -5.34 -2.02 22.25
N ARG A 226 -6.47 -1.42 21.85
CA ARG A 226 -7.70 -2.17 21.57
C ARG A 226 -8.33 -1.78 20.24
N ARG A 227 -8.92 -2.76 19.57
CA ARG A 227 -9.82 -2.53 18.44
C ARG A 227 -11.18 -2.09 18.97
N VAL A 228 -11.68 -0.95 18.50
CA VAL A 228 -12.97 -0.38 18.91
C VAL A 228 -14.06 -0.53 17.86
N ALA A 229 -13.71 -0.66 16.58
CA ALA A 229 -14.67 -0.87 15.51
C ALA A 229 -14.04 -1.58 14.31
N THR A 230 -14.90 -2.12 13.45
CA THR A 230 -14.58 -2.49 12.08
C THR A 230 -15.61 -1.81 11.18
N ILE A 231 -15.15 -1.06 10.19
CA ILE A 231 -15.96 -0.26 9.28
C ILE A 231 -15.83 -0.85 7.88
N THR A 232 -16.95 -0.97 7.18
CA THR A 232 -17.01 -1.45 5.80
C THR A 232 -17.39 -0.28 4.90
N PHE A 233 -16.49 0.10 4.00
CA PHE A 233 -16.78 1.05 2.93
C PHE A 233 -17.41 0.31 1.74
N PRO A 234 -18.23 1.00 0.91
CA PRO A 234 -18.64 0.45 -0.37
C PRO A 234 -17.44 0.12 -1.25
N GLU A 235 -17.64 -0.82 -2.19
CA GLU A 235 -16.65 -1.06 -3.23
C GLU A 235 -16.35 0.23 -4.00
N ARG A 236 -15.10 0.39 -4.46
CA ARG A 236 -14.61 1.58 -5.18
C ARG A 236 -14.62 2.88 -4.37
N VAL A 237 -14.84 2.82 -3.06
CA VAL A 237 -14.66 3.96 -2.16
C VAL A 237 -13.36 3.80 -1.39
N LEU A 238 -12.44 4.75 -1.57
CA LEU A 238 -11.15 4.81 -0.91
C LEU A 238 -11.10 6.01 0.05
N PRO A 239 -11.12 5.79 1.37
CA PRO A 239 -10.93 6.84 2.35
C PRO A 239 -9.56 7.50 2.19
N LEU A 240 -9.53 8.85 2.12
CA LEU A 240 -8.30 9.63 2.03
C LEU A 240 -7.88 10.19 3.39
N PHE A 241 -8.82 10.76 4.14
CA PHE A 241 -8.57 11.31 5.48
C PHE A 241 -9.87 11.45 6.27
N ILE A 242 -9.73 11.59 7.58
CA ILE A 242 -10.84 11.63 8.54
C ILE A 242 -10.80 12.98 9.26
N GLN A 243 -11.90 13.72 9.20
CA GLN A 243 -12.05 15.08 9.73
C GLN A 243 -13.26 15.15 10.68
N GLY A 244 -13.06 14.71 11.91
CA GLY A 244 -14.03 14.85 12.99
C GLY A 244 -15.31 14.10 12.62
N GLN A 245 -16.34 14.84 12.22
CA GLN A 245 -17.63 14.29 11.81
C GLN A 245 -17.68 13.79 10.35
N GLU A 246 -16.65 14.01 9.55
CA GLU A 246 -16.64 13.64 8.14
C GLU A 246 -15.49 12.69 7.79
N ILE A 247 -15.73 11.82 6.82
CA ILE A 247 -14.73 11.04 6.11
C ILE A 247 -14.71 11.53 4.67
N VAL A 248 -13.54 11.96 4.21
CA VAL A 248 -13.32 12.36 2.83
C VAL A 248 -12.71 11.19 2.08
N SER A 249 -13.35 10.80 0.99
CA SER A 249 -12.97 9.62 0.20
C SER A 249 -12.95 9.94 -1.29
N VAL A 250 -12.23 9.13 -2.06
CA VAL A 250 -12.39 9.04 -3.50
C VAL A 250 -13.36 7.92 -3.80
N TRP A 251 -14.37 8.18 -4.62
CA TRP A 251 -15.22 7.16 -5.20
C TRP A 251 -14.94 7.05 -6.69
N GLU A 252 -14.70 5.84 -7.17
CA GLU A 252 -14.51 5.55 -8.59
C GLU A 252 -15.81 4.98 -9.19
N ASP A 253 -16.34 5.62 -10.23
CA ASP A 253 -17.59 5.19 -10.88
C ASP A 253 -17.37 4.04 -11.88
N GLU A 254 -18.42 3.65 -12.62
CA GLU A 254 -18.38 2.54 -13.59
C GLU A 254 -17.49 2.81 -14.82
N PHE A 255 -17.08 4.06 -15.04
CA PHE A 255 -16.22 4.50 -16.13
C PHE A 255 -14.81 4.85 -15.65
N ASP A 256 -14.45 4.41 -14.44
CA ASP A 256 -13.16 4.68 -13.79
C ASP A 256 -12.90 6.18 -13.56
N VAL A 257 -13.97 6.98 -13.45
CA VAL A 257 -13.87 8.42 -13.11
C VAL A 257 -13.88 8.57 -11.59
N GLN A 258 -12.90 9.33 -11.08
CA GLN A 258 -12.72 9.57 -9.66
C GLN A 258 -13.48 10.82 -9.19
N HIS A 259 -14.29 10.65 -8.15
CA HIS A 259 -15.11 11.69 -7.52
C HIS A 259 -14.71 11.87 -6.07
N LEU A 260 -14.61 13.11 -5.61
CA LEU A 260 -14.45 13.40 -4.19
C LEU A 260 -15.80 13.31 -3.50
N VAL A 261 -15.92 12.46 -2.48
CA VAL A 261 -17.15 12.27 -1.71
C VAL A 261 -16.90 12.51 -0.22
N ARG A 262 -17.91 13.05 0.46
CA ARG A 262 -17.94 13.25 1.90
C ARG A 262 -19.03 12.39 2.50
N SER A 263 -18.71 11.69 3.58
CA SER A 263 -19.65 10.86 4.32
C SER A 263 -19.52 11.12 5.82
N ALA A 264 -20.56 10.82 6.58
CA ALA A 264 -20.51 10.96 8.03
C ALA A 264 -19.52 9.95 8.63
N ASN A 265 -18.72 10.39 9.61
CA ASN A 265 -17.88 9.51 10.41
C ASN A 265 -18.76 8.81 11.46
N PRO A 266 -18.95 7.48 11.38
CA PRO A 266 -19.80 6.74 12.30
C PRO A 266 -19.27 6.73 13.74
N LEU A 267 -18.02 7.15 13.96
CA LEU A 267 -17.38 7.20 15.26
C LEU A 267 -17.32 8.61 15.87
N ALA A 268 -17.94 9.60 15.24
CA ALA A 268 -17.93 10.99 15.72
C ALA A 268 -18.89 11.25 16.90
N ASP A 269 -19.93 10.42 17.06
CA ASP A 269 -20.99 10.62 18.06
C ASP A 269 -20.79 9.75 19.33
N GLY A 270 -19.63 9.11 19.48
CA GLY A 270 -19.36 8.09 20.51
C GLY A 270 -18.46 8.50 21.68
N GLY A 271 -18.47 9.77 22.08
CA GLY A 271 -17.74 10.29 23.25
C GLY A 271 -18.40 9.98 24.59
#